data_AF-A0A7C7UB65-F1
#
_entry.id   AF-A0A7C7UB65-F1
#
_cell.length_a   1.000
_cell.length_b   1.000
_cell.length_c   1.000
_cell.angle_alpha   90.00
_cell.angle_beta   90.00
_cell.angle_gamma   90.00
#
_symmetry.space_group_name_H-M   'P 1'
#
loop_
_entity.id
_entity.type
_entity.pdbx_description
1 polymer ?
#
loop_
_entity_poly.entity_id
_entity_poly.type
_entity_poly.pdbx_seq_one_letter_code
_entity_poly.pdbx_strand_id
1 'polypeptide(L)'
;MPRSSILEAYPDPVAGPTAGGCENVIGFKKIMVGVDWKETGPEDRFGLSANGYDAVSVAVAVAAATDAEVTFVSILDCIDESSPDWNEETVDERIRPNLDQRLIALAEYASQQGAAARACVCYGTAWLELVREVLREAYDLVVLGAREATPDRPLGNLALKVLRNCPAPVWVTRPRP
;
A
#
# COMPACT_ATOMS: atom_id res chain seq x y z
N MET A 1 8.47 -32.49 30.71
CA MET A 1 9.18 -32.12 29.46
C MET A 1 8.73 -30.73 29.07
N PRO A 2 9.48 -29.66 29.34
CA PRO A 2 9.07 -28.31 28.96
C PRO A 2 9.45 -28.05 27.50
N ARG A 3 8.49 -27.57 26.69
CA ARG A 3 8.75 -27.04 25.34
C ARG A 3 9.30 -25.63 25.50
N SER A 4 10.54 -25.44 25.07
CA SER A 4 11.22 -24.14 25.06
C SER A 4 10.55 -23.16 24.09
N SER A 5 10.35 -21.96 24.61
CA SER A 5 9.99 -20.72 23.95
C SER A 5 10.98 -20.33 22.84
N ILE A 6 10.49 -20.14 21.61
CA ILE A 6 11.18 -19.46 20.49
C ILE A 6 10.52 -18.09 20.31
N LEU A 7 10.54 -17.28 21.36
CA LEU A 7 10.08 -15.89 21.32
C LEU A 7 11.15 -15.04 22.01
N GLU A 8 12.31 -14.93 21.36
CA GLU A 8 13.27 -13.89 21.72
C GLU A 8 14.16 -13.58 20.52
N ALA A 9 14.41 -12.28 20.34
CA ALA A 9 15.14 -11.62 19.25
C ALA A 9 14.35 -11.35 17.94
N TYR A 10 13.32 -10.49 18.03
CA TYR A 10 13.08 -9.51 16.97
C TYR A 10 13.61 -8.15 17.47
N PRO A 11 14.60 -7.53 16.81
CA PRO A 11 15.10 -6.24 17.24
C PRO A 11 14.05 -5.14 17.05
N ASP A 12 14.06 -4.19 17.98
CA ASP A 12 13.16 -3.04 18.08
C ASP A 12 13.27 -2.13 16.84
N PRO A 13 12.18 -1.84 16.09
CA PRO A 13 12.24 -1.09 14.83
C PRO A 13 12.64 0.39 14.97
N VAL A 14 12.82 0.90 16.20
CA VAL A 14 13.18 2.30 16.46
C VAL A 14 14.70 2.51 16.55
N ALA A 15 15.50 1.44 16.59
CA ALA A 15 16.96 1.54 16.59
C ALA A 15 17.49 1.75 15.16
N GLY A 16 17.71 3.01 14.78
CA GLY A 16 18.43 3.36 13.55
C GLY A 16 19.86 2.79 13.53
N PRO A 17 20.44 2.52 12.34
CA PRO A 17 21.74 1.89 12.23
C PRO A 17 22.85 2.80 12.78
N THR A 18 23.58 2.29 13.77
CA THR A 18 24.82 2.91 14.27
C THR A 18 25.86 3.00 13.15
N ALA A 19 26.45 4.19 13.03
CA ALA A 19 27.40 4.60 12.01
C ALA A 19 28.51 3.57 11.75
N GLY A 20 28.42 2.90 10.61
CA GLY A 20 29.46 2.07 10.00
C GLY A 20 29.20 2.05 8.50
N GLY A 21 30.20 2.44 7.70
CA GLY A 21 30.10 2.83 6.29
C GLY A 21 29.14 2.02 5.42
N CYS A 22 28.17 2.71 4.82
CA CYS A 22 27.33 2.19 3.75
C CYS A 22 27.90 2.65 2.41
N GLU A 23 28.87 1.94 1.86
CA GLU A 23 29.16 2.05 0.43
C GLU A 23 28.01 1.38 -0.35
N ASN A 24 27.19 2.22 -1.00
CA ASN A 24 26.12 1.88 -1.96
C ASN A 24 25.22 0.68 -1.59
N VAL A 25 24.34 0.88 -0.59
CA VAL A 25 23.10 0.10 -0.55
C VAL A 25 22.21 0.63 -1.67
N ILE A 26 21.83 -0.23 -2.61
CA ILE A 26 20.83 0.06 -3.64
C ILE A 26 19.51 0.33 -2.90
N GLY A 27 19.22 1.59 -2.60
CA GLY A 27 17.96 2.01 -1.99
C GLY A 27 16.85 2.05 -3.03
N PHE A 28 15.60 1.84 -2.58
CA PHE A 28 14.42 2.03 -3.42
C PHE A 28 14.34 3.47 -3.92
N LYS A 29 13.82 3.66 -5.13
CA LYS A 29 13.65 4.95 -5.80
C LYS A 29 12.19 5.26 -6.10
N LYS A 30 11.39 4.26 -6.46
CA LYS A 30 9.96 4.42 -6.78
C LYS A 30 9.14 3.36 -6.04
N ILE A 31 8.49 3.79 -4.97
CA ILE A 31 7.66 2.94 -4.12
C ILE A 31 6.19 3.12 -4.51
N MET A 32 5.48 2.05 -4.81
CA MET A 32 4.04 2.04 -5.00
C MET A 32 3.34 1.55 -3.74
N VAL A 33 2.25 2.20 -3.34
CA VAL A 33 1.37 1.73 -2.27
C VAL A 33 -0.02 1.48 -2.81
N GLY A 34 -0.48 0.24 -2.77
CA GLY A 34 -1.87 -0.10 -3.09
C GLY A 34 -2.77 0.27 -1.91
N VAL A 35 -3.61 1.28 -2.10
CA VAL A 35 -4.47 1.85 -1.07
C VAL A 35 -5.83 1.16 -1.08
N ASP A 36 -6.28 0.76 0.10
CA ASP A 36 -7.58 0.13 0.32
C ASP A 36 -8.39 0.92 1.35
N TRP A 37 -9.54 1.41 0.91
CA TRP A 37 -10.44 2.26 1.71
C TRP A 37 -11.43 1.38 2.44
N LYS A 38 -11.75 1.76 3.68
CA LYS A 38 -12.80 1.07 4.43
C LYS A 38 -14.18 1.49 3.92
N GLU A 39 -15.05 0.50 3.72
CA GLU A 39 -16.49 0.73 3.52
C GLU A 39 -17.26 0.82 4.86
N THR A 40 -16.74 0.20 5.93
CA THR A 40 -17.39 0.14 7.26
C THR A 40 -16.42 0.10 8.45
N GLY A 41 -16.86 0.69 9.58
CA GLY A 41 -16.11 0.80 10.84
C GLY A 41 -15.52 2.20 11.07
N PRO A 42 -14.92 2.49 12.24
CA PRO A 42 -14.26 3.77 12.47
C PRO A 42 -13.11 3.91 11.48
N GLU A 43 -13.18 4.96 10.66
CA GLU A 43 -12.12 5.39 9.75
C GLU A 43 -10.93 5.89 10.59
N ASP A 44 -9.70 5.62 10.13
CA ASP A 44 -8.59 6.47 10.54
C ASP A 44 -8.77 7.87 9.94
N ARG A 45 -7.85 8.80 10.21
CA ARG A 45 -7.97 10.17 9.67
C ARG A 45 -8.01 10.26 8.14
N PHE A 46 -7.72 9.17 7.42
CA PHE A 46 -7.66 9.10 5.96
C PHE A 46 -8.76 8.20 5.34
N GLY A 47 -9.52 7.45 6.14
CA GLY A 47 -10.50 6.49 5.62
C GLY A 47 -9.92 5.11 5.26
N LEU A 48 -8.73 4.75 5.76
CA LEU A 48 -8.05 3.49 5.43
C LEU A 48 -8.48 2.32 6.32
N SER A 49 -8.29 1.11 5.79
CA SER A 49 -8.23 -0.08 6.64
C SER A 49 -6.97 -0.05 7.53
N ALA A 50 -6.97 -0.79 8.66
CA ALA A 50 -5.79 -0.84 9.54
C ALA A 50 -4.53 -1.31 8.78
N ASN A 51 -4.71 -2.30 7.89
CA ASN A 51 -3.63 -2.83 7.06
C ASN A 51 -3.19 -1.81 6.01
N GLY A 52 -4.14 -1.05 5.45
CA GLY A 52 -3.87 0.05 4.54
C GLY A 52 -3.06 1.16 5.21
N TYR A 53 -3.42 1.52 6.45
CA TYR A 53 -2.67 2.50 7.23
C TYR A 53 -1.23 2.04 7.51
N ASP A 54 -1.05 0.78 7.93
CA ASP A 54 0.29 0.22 8.15
C ASP A 54 1.12 0.21 6.86
N ALA A 55 0.50 -0.10 5.72
CA ALA A 55 1.16 -0.06 4.40
C ALA A 55 1.63 1.36 4.05
N VAL A 56 0.76 2.36 4.21
CA VAL A 56 1.09 3.77 4.01
C VAL A 56 2.22 4.20 4.97
N SER A 57 2.09 3.89 6.26
CA SER A 57 3.04 4.32 7.28
C SER A 57 4.45 3.77 7.02
N VAL A 58 4.56 2.49 6.66
CA VAL A 58 5.86 1.86 6.33
C VAL A 58 6.43 2.45 5.05
N ALA A 59 5.63 2.57 3.99
CA ALA A 59 6.11 3.11 2.71
C ALA A 59 6.64 4.54 2.84
N VAL A 60 5.94 5.40 3.58
CA VAL A 60 6.38 6.77 3.85
C VAL A 60 7.67 6.80 4.66
N ALA A 61 7.79 5.95 5.69
CA ALA A 61 9.01 5.87 6.50
C ALA A 61 10.22 5.41 5.66
N VAL A 62 10.03 4.42 4.78
CA VAL A 62 11.08 3.97 3.84
C VAL A 62 11.44 5.10 2.88
N ALA A 63 10.45 5.74 2.25
CA ALA A 63 10.67 6.82 1.30
C ALA A 63 11.46 7.99 1.91
N ALA A 64 11.08 8.43 3.11
CA ALA A 64 11.78 9.49 3.85
C ALA A 64 13.22 9.11 4.22
N ALA A 65 13.49 7.82 4.46
CA ALA A 65 14.83 7.33 4.79
C ALA A 65 15.73 7.11 3.55
N THR A 66 15.16 6.91 2.36
CA THR A 66 15.91 6.53 1.15
C THR A 66 15.84 7.56 0.01
N ASP A 67 15.25 8.73 0.23
CA ASP A 67 14.95 9.75 -0.79
C ASP A 67 14.18 9.14 -1.98
N ALA A 68 13.32 8.16 -1.69
CA ALA A 68 12.45 7.54 -2.69
C ALA A 68 11.18 8.37 -2.85
N GLU A 69 10.57 8.26 -4.02
CA GLU A 69 9.24 8.78 -4.24
C GLU A 69 8.20 7.70 -3.92
N VAL A 70 7.15 8.06 -3.19
CA VAL A 70 6.00 7.18 -2.92
C VAL A 70 4.81 7.56 -3.79
N THR A 71 4.20 6.60 -4.48
CA THR A 71 2.93 6.80 -5.17
C THR A 71 1.83 6.00 -4.50
N PHE A 72 0.78 6.71 -4.07
CA PHE A 72 -0.45 6.10 -3.58
C PHE A 72 -1.37 5.76 -4.74
N VAL A 73 -1.66 4.48 -4.94
CA VAL A 73 -2.50 3.98 -6.03
C VAL A 73 -3.78 3.43 -5.44
N SER A 74 -4.90 4.04 -5.79
CA SER A 74 -6.22 3.46 -5.53
C SER A 74 -6.78 2.89 -6.82
N ILE A 75 -7.43 1.73 -6.74
CA ILE A 75 -8.12 1.16 -7.89
C ILE A 75 -9.61 1.17 -7.65
N LEU A 76 -10.31 1.83 -8.57
CA LEU A 76 -11.74 1.67 -8.74
C LEU A 76 -11.95 0.41 -9.57
N ASP A 77 -12.30 -0.68 -8.89
CA ASP A 77 -12.75 -1.89 -9.58
C ASP A 77 -14.09 -1.54 -10.22
N CYS A 78 -14.07 -1.20 -11.50
CA CYS A 78 -15.27 -0.92 -12.26
C CYS A 78 -16.10 -2.20 -12.26
N ILE A 79 -17.11 -2.19 -11.40
CA ILE A 79 -18.19 -3.15 -11.32
C ILE A 79 -18.68 -3.36 -12.76
N ASP A 80 -18.66 -4.62 -13.18
CA ASP A 80 -19.29 -5.18 -14.38
C ASP A 80 -20.01 -4.14 -15.28
N GLU A 81 -19.40 -3.76 -16.41
CA GLU A 81 -20.01 -2.88 -17.43
C GLU A 81 -21.36 -3.43 -17.95
N SER A 82 -21.64 -4.72 -17.71
CA SER A 82 -22.92 -5.37 -18.01
C SER A 82 -24.02 -5.07 -16.98
N SER A 83 -23.69 -4.44 -15.85
CA SER A 83 -24.63 -4.16 -14.77
C SER A 83 -25.61 -3.05 -15.18
N PRO A 84 -26.93 -3.26 -15.05
CA PRO A 84 -27.92 -2.23 -15.39
C PRO A 84 -27.88 -1.00 -14.48
N ASP A 85 -27.19 -1.07 -13.34
CA ASP A 85 -26.96 0.04 -12.42
C ASP A 85 -25.64 0.80 -12.70
N TRP A 86 -24.87 0.38 -13.72
CA TRP A 86 -23.62 1.05 -14.09
C TRP A 86 -23.90 2.40 -14.76
N ASN A 87 -23.29 3.46 -14.24
CA ASN A 87 -23.32 4.79 -14.83
C ASN A 87 -21.92 5.40 -14.74
N GLU A 88 -21.24 5.54 -15.89
CA GLU A 88 -19.92 6.18 -16.03
C GLU A 88 -19.90 7.57 -15.37
N GLU A 89 -21.00 8.32 -15.51
CA GLU A 89 -21.18 9.66 -14.95
C GLU A 89 -21.18 9.64 -13.42
N THR A 90 -21.74 8.61 -12.77
CA THR A 90 -21.76 8.52 -11.30
C THR A 90 -20.39 8.20 -10.70
N VAL A 91 -19.58 7.41 -11.41
CA VAL A 91 -18.22 7.08 -10.98
C VAL A 91 -17.33 8.32 -11.05
N ASP A 92 -17.38 9.04 -12.17
CA ASP A 92 -16.54 10.21 -12.39
C ASP A 92 -17.00 11.45 -11.60
N GLU A 93 -18.30 11.67 -11.40
CA GLU A 93 -18.78 12.87 -10.69
C GLU A 93 -18.83 12.71 -9.18
N ARG A 94 -18.99 11.49 -8.65
CA ARG A 94 -19.31 11.29 -7.23
C ARG A 94 -18.26 10.50 -6.45
N ILE A 95 -17.69 9.47 -7.07
CA ILE A 95 -16.74 8.58 -6.39
C ILE A 95 -15.32 9.13 -6.56
N ARG A 96 -14.93 9.46 -7.79
CA ARG A 96 -13.58 9.90 -8.12
C ARG A 96 -13.14 11.16 -7.36
N PRO A 97 -13.93 12.25 -7.26
CA PRO A 97 -13.46 13.45 -6.57
C PRO A 97 -13.22 13.23 -5.08
N ASN A 98 -14.02 12.37 -4.44
CA ASN A 98 -13.82 11.99 -3.04
C ASN A 98 -12.54 11.17 -2.86
N LEU A 99 -12.29 10.25 -3.79
CA LEU A 99 -11.11 9.43 -3.81
C LEU A 99 -9.83 10.25 -4.02
N ASP A 100 -9.87 11.17 -4.99
CA ASP A 100 -8.77 12.10 -5.27
C ASP A 100 -8.45 12.94 -4.04
N GLN A 101 -9.46 13.48 -3.34
CA GLN A 101 -9.24 14.23 -2.10
C GLN A 101 -8.55 13.38 -1.02
N ARG A 102 -8.98 12.12 -0.84
CA ARG A 102 -8.36 11.21 0.12
C ARG A 102 -6.91 10.88 -0.24
N LEU A 103 -6.62 10.65 -1.52
CA LEU A 103 -5.25 10.41 -1.99
C LEU A 103 -4.36 11.66 -1.87
N ILE A 104 -4.90 12.84 -2.15
CA ILE A 104 -4.20 14.12 -1.95
C ILE A 104 -3.82 14.27 -0.47
N ALA A 105 -4.73 13.97 0.46
CA ALA A 105 -4.43 14.00 1.88
C ALA A 105 -3.30 13.04 2.29
N LEU A 106 -3.19 11.88 1.64
CA LEU A 106 -2.06 10.95 1.84
C LEU A 106 -0.74 11.51 1.28
N ALA A 107 -0.78 12.13 0.10
CA ALA A 107 0.40 12.76 -0.50
C ALA A 107 0.90 13.95 0.36
N GLU A 108 -0.01 14.75 0.90
CA GLU A 108 0.30 15.82 1.86
C GLU A 108 0.90 15.26 3.15
N TYR A 109 0.32 14.20 3.70
CA TYR A 109 0.85 13.52 4.87
C TYR A 109 2.29 13.02 4.64
N ALA A 110 2.54 12.34 3.53
CA ALA A 110 3.88 11.88 3.17
C ALA A 110 4.88 13.05 3.03
N SER A 111 4.44 14.14 2.39
CA SER A 111 5.25 15.37 2.25
C SER A 111 5.61 15.98 3.61
N GLN A 112 4.68 15.99 4.57
CA GLN A 112 4.93 16.44 5.95
C GLN A 112 5.93 15.54 6.70
N GLN A 113 6.06 14.28 6.29
CA GLN A 113 7.06 13.33 6.82
C GLN A 113 8.40 13.39 6.06
N GLY A 114 8.56 14.29 5.09
CA GLY A 114 9.80 14.45 4.31
C GLY A 114 9.94 13.48 3.13
N ALA A 115 8.86 12.84 2.68
CA ALA A 115 8.85 11.98 1.50
C ALA A 115 8.19 12.68 0.30
N ALA A 116 8.80 12.58 -0.88
CA ALA A 116 8.15 13.01 -2.12
C ALA A 116 6.99 12.05 -2.45
N ALA A 117 5.81 12.60 -2.76
CA ALA A 117 4.61 11.78 -2.95
C ALA A 117 3.79 12.15 -4.18
N ARG A 118 3.19 11.12 -4.80
CA ARG A 118 2.19 11.22 -5.86
C ARG A 118 0.94 10.42 -5.50
N ALA A 119 -0.15 10.75 -6.17
CA ALA A 119 -1.45 10.08 -6.08
C ALA A 119 -1.89 9.64 -7.48
N CYS A 120 -2.46 8.43 -7.57
CA CYS A 120 -2.98 7.88 -8.82
C CYS A 120 -4.26 7.09 -8.55
N VAL A 121 -5.27 7.28 -9.42
CA VAL A 121 -6.48 6.45 -9.46
C VAL A 121 -6.45 5.64 -10.75
N CYS A 122 -6.54 4.33 -10.63
CA CYS A 122 -6.64 3.40 -11.75
C CYS A 122 -8.04 2.77 -11.79
N TYR A 123 -8.41 2.22 -12.95
CA TYR A 123 -9.72 1.62 -13.20
C TYR A 123 -9.55 0.19 -13.70
N GLY A 124 -10.33 -0.73 -13.13
CA GLY A 124 -10.37 -2.14 -13.54
C GLY A 124 -9.98 -3.11 -12.43
N THR A 125 -9.68 -4.36 -12.80
CA THR A 125 -9.44 -5.43 -11.83
C THR A 125 -8.24 -5.12 -10.93
N ALA A 126 -8.48 -4.98 -9.62
CA ALA A 126 -7.50 -4.43 -8.69
C ALA A 126 -6.10 -5.06 -8.74
N TRP A 127 -5.98 -6.38 -8.62
CA TRP A 127 -4.65 -7.02 -8.66
C TRP A 127 -3.93 -6.84 -10.00
N LEU A 128 -4.69 -6.76 -11.10
CA LEU A 128 -4.14 -6.65 -12.45
C LEU A 128 -3.67 -5.22 -12.71
N GLU A 129 -4.45 -4.22 -12.31
CA GLU A 129 -4.08 -2.82 -12.44
C GLU A 129 -2.87 -2.47 -11.57
N LEU A 130 -2.76 -3.02 -10.35
CA LEU A 130 -1.52 -2.87 -9.55
C LEU A 130 -0.30 -3.38 -10.31
N VAL A 131 -0.37 -4.57 -10.91
CA VAL A 131 0.79 -5.14 -11.65
C VAL A 131 1.07 -4.35 -12.93
N ARG A 132 0.03 -3.87 -13.63
CA ARG A 132 0.17 -3.02 -14.82
C ARG A 132 0.82 -1.69 -14.47
N GLU A 133 0.45 -1.08 -13.37
CA GLU A 133 1.00 0.18 -12.90
C GLU A 133 2.47 0.03 -12.50
N VAL A 134 2.83 -1.08 -11.83
CA VAL A 134 4.23 -1.48 -11.58
C VAL A 134 5.05 -1.48 -12.86
N LEU A 135 4.54 -2.11 -13.91
CA LEU A 135 5.22 -2.21 -15.20
C LEU A 135 5.28 -0.86 -15.95
N ARG A 136 4.23 -0.05 -15.87
CA ARG A 136 4.11 1.24 -16.55
C ARG A 136 5.13 2.25 -16.04
N GLU A 137 5.24 2.34 -14.72
CA GLU A 137 6.04 3.36 -14.04
C GLU A 137 7.37 2.83 -13.50
N ALA A 138 7.64 1.54 -13.68
CA ALA A 138 8.85 0.85 -13.21
C ALA A 138 9.09 1.04 -11.71
N TYR A 139 8.06 0.78 -10.90
CA TYR A 139 8.18 0.76 -9.45
C TYR A 139 9.13 -0.34 -8.98
N ASP A 140 9.97 -0.05 -8.00
CA ASP A 140 10.99 -0.97 -7.46
C ASP A 140 10.65 -1.51 -6.06
N LEU A 141 9.55 -1.04 -5.46
CA LEU A 141 8.92 -1.64 -4.29
C LEU A 141 7.40 -1.45 -4.37
N VAL A 142 6.65 -2.49 -4.03
CA VAL A 142 5.20 -2.44 -3.88
C VAL A 142 4.82 -2.74 -2.44
N VAL A 143 4.10 -1.85 -1.79
CA VAL A 143 3.61 -2.04 -0.42
C VAL A 143 2.09 -2.20 -0.44
N LEU A 144 1.58 -3.26 0.18
CA LEU A 144 0.15 -3.58 0.22
C LEU A 144 -0.29 -3.90 1.64
N GLY A 145 -1.50 -3.48 1.99
CA GLY A 145 -2.20 -4.03 3.15
C GLY A 145 -2.74 -5.43 2.86
N ALA A 146 -2.68 -6.34 3.83
CA ALA A 146 -3.34 -7.65 3.75
C ALA A 146 -4.88 -7.53 3.84
N ARG A 147 -5.53 -7.01 2.80
CA ARG A 147 -7.00 -6.91 2.70
C ARG A 147 -7.65 -8.30 2.74
N GLU A 148 -8.83 -8.45 3.36
CA GLU A 148 -9.56 -9.74 3.43
C GLU A 148 -8.74 -10.89 4.04
N ALA A 149 -7.79 -10.56 4.92
CA ALA A 149 -7.00 -11.57 5.60
C ALA A 149 -7.87 -12.33 6.62
N THR A 150 -7.90 -13.65 6.48
CA THR A 150 -8.54 -14.57 7.42
C THR A 150 -7.48 -15.47 8.05
N PRO A 151 -7.76 -16.17 9.17
CA PRO A 151 -6.80 -17.10 9.77
C PRO A 151 -6.30 -18.18 8.78
N ASP A 152 -7.13 -18.60 7.83
CA ASP A 152 -6.80 -19.54 6.76
C ASP A 152 -6.16 -18.88 5.52
N ARG A 153 -6.35 -17.56 5.33
CA ARG A 153 -5.75 -16.77 4.24
C ARG A 153 -5.16 -15.47 4.79
N PRO A 154 -3.99 -15.50 5.44
CA PRO A 154 -3.44 -14.35 6.18
C PRO A 154 -2.97 -13.19 5.31
N LEU A 155 -2.91 -13.35 3.98
CA LEU A 155 -2.52 -12.30 3.03
C LEU A 155 -3.71 -11.76 2.22
N GLY A 156 -4.87 -12.42 2.26
CA GLY A 156 -5.98 -12.11 1.37
C GLY A 156 -5.74 -12.46 -0.09
N ASN A 157 -6.76 -12.31 -0.94
CA ASN A 157 -6.70 -12.68 -2.36
C ASN A 157 -5.85 -11.71 -3.18
N LEU A 158 -6.02 -10.41 -2.96
CA LEU A 158 -5.35 -9.37 -3.74
C LEU A 158 -3.83 -9.46 -3.57
N ALA A 159 -3.34 -9.44 -2.32
CA ALA A 159 -1.89 -9.48 -2.08
C ALA A 159 -1.25 -10.79 -2.56
N LEU A 160 -1.94 -11.93 -2.42
CA LEU A 160 -1.49 -13.21 -2.99
C LEU A 160 -1.37 -13.19 -4.52
N LYS A 161 -2.32 -12.56 -5.22
CA LYS A 161 -2.26 -12.43 -6.68
C LYS A 161 -1.13 -11.50 -7.12
N VAL A 162 -0.94 -10.37 -6.43
CA VAL A 162 0.17 -9.45 -6.73
C VAL A 162 1.51 -10.13 -6.46
N LEU A 163 1.70 -10.80 -5.31
CA LEU A 163 2.92 -11.55 -5.00
C LEU A 163 3.30 -12.59 -6.06
N ARG A 164 2.32 -13.20 -6.71
CA ARG A 164 2.54 -14.23 -7.75
C ARG A 164 2.90 -13.66 -9.12
N ASN A 165 2.54 -12.41 -9.40
CA ASN A 165 2.60 -11.85 -10.76
C ASN A 165 3.42 -10.55 -10.87
N CYS A 166 3.72 -9.89 -9.74
CA CYS A 166 4.45 -8.63 -9.73
C CYS A 166 5.94 -8.88 -10.01
N PRO A 167 6.56 -8.13 -10.94
CA PRO A 167 7.99 -8.25 -11.22
C PRO A 167 8.86 -7.57 -10.14
N ALA A 168 8.30 -6.66 -9.35
CA ALA A 168 9.00 -5.92 -8.30
C ALA A 168 8.83 -6.61 -6.93
N PRO A 169 9.76 -6.36 -5.98
CA PRO A 169 9.57 -6.75 -4.58
C PRO A 169 8.23 -6.26 -4.02
N VAL A 170 7.51 -7.15 -3.33
CA VAL A 170 6.22 -6.84 -2.71
C VAL A 170 6.33 -7.01 -1.19
N TRP A 171 6.04 -5.94 -0.45
CA TRP A 171 5.90 -5.92 1.01
C TRP A 171 4.41 -5.91 1.37
N VAL A 172 3.94 -7.01 1.98
CA VAL A 172 2.59 -7.06 2.55
C VAL A 172 2.63 -6.77 4.04
N THR A 173 1.97 -5.70 4.48
CA THR A 173 1.85 -5.37 5.90
C THR A 173 0.77 -6.25 6.55
N ARG A 174 1.04 -6.64 7.80
CA ARG A 174 0.07 -7.31 8.66
C ARG A 174 -0.36 -6.36 9.77
N PRO A 175 -1.63 -6.42 10.18
CA PRO A 175 -2.10 -5.63 11.31
C PRO A 175 -1.31 -6.05 12.56
N ARG A 176 -0.92 -5.07 13.38
CA ARG A 176 -0.42 -5.36 14.72
C ARG A 176 -1.56 -5.97 15.57
N PRO A 177 -1.28 -7.03 16.35
CA PRO A 177 -2.27 -7.67 17.22
C PRO A 177 -2.75 -6.76 18.35
#